data_AF-A0AAV6Z5D2-F1
#
_entry.id   AF-A0AAV6Z5D2-F1
#
_cell.length_a   1.000
_cell.length_b   1.000
_cell.length_c   1.000
_cell.angle_alpha   90.00
_cell.angle_beta   90.00
_cell.angle_gamma   90.00
#
_symmetry.space_group_name_H-M   'P 1'
#
loop_
_entity.id
_entity.type
_entity.pdbx_description
1 polymer ?
#
loop_
_entity_poly.entity_id
_entity_poly.type
_entity_poly.pdbx_seq_one_letter_code
_entity_poly.pdbx_strand_id
1 'polypeptide(L)'
;SLTEPRYRAAMAFCAKIRNARKYEVDAAPPKGVEIHFYLADKSPLLFTEGAYTAEELLTEAAQKCHISPLCHNLFALYNEKDDLWLPPNHLFKIDSSTSLKLYYRVRFIFTNWHGTNESEPSVWRYYPKKQRDHYDGNKQAADGTPILDASSLDYIFAQGQYELVKCLAPVRDPKSDHEMHEIENECLGMAVLAISHYAIKKNMQLPELPKDISYKRYIPETLNRTIKQRNILTRLRINNVFRNFLKEFNNKTICDSSVSPHDLKVKYMSTLETLTKNYGAEIFETTSLNITSEKPYKSHELHEVMVTGNDGIQWRLKPAVNNGASGLVSQVVVAPAK
;
A
#
# COMPACT_ATOMS: atom_id res chain seq x y z
N SER A 1 -6.81 -41.23 -11.18
CA SER A 1 -6.21 -40.97 -9.86
C SER A 1 -5.33 -39.73 -9.95
N LEU A 2 -5.60 -38.75 -9.07
CA LEU A 2 -4.71 -37.64 -8.63
C LEU A 2 -4.41 -36.45 -9.58
N THR A 3 -5.37 -35.93 -10.35
CA THR A 3 -5.16 -34.65 -11.11
C THR A 3 -6.26 -33.59 -10.95
N GLU A 4 -7.13 -33.69 -9.94
CA GLU A 4 -8.22 -32.71 -9.71
C GLU A 4 -8.10 -31.73 -8.51
N PRO A 5 -7.23 -31.89 -7.48
CA PRO A 5 -7.16 -30.90 -6.40
C PRO A 5 -6.36 -29.62 -6.73
N ARG A 6 -5.48 -29.65 -7.74
CA ARG A 6 -4.52 -28.55 -8.03
C ARG A 6 -5.12 -27.40 -8.85
N TYR A 7 -6.24 -27.61 -9.53
CA TYR A 7 -6.93 -26.58 -10.33
C TYR A 7 -7.71 -25.57 -9.47
N ARG A 8 -8.10 -25.91 -8.23
CA ARG A 8 -8.88 -25.01 -7.36
C ARG A 8 -8.04 -23.91 -6.69
N ALA A 9 -6.72 -24.04 -6.62
CA ALA A 9 -5.84 -23.08 -5.95
C ALA A 9 -5.47 -21.85 -6.81
N ALA A 10 -5.51 -21.97 -8.15
CA ALA A 10 -5.24 -20.85 -9.09
C ALA A 10 -6.27 -19.71 -8.98
N MET A 11 -7.41 -20.00 -8.34
CA MET A 11 -8.48 -19.08 -8.02
C MET A 11 -8.25 -18.34 -6.70
N ALA A 12 -7.19 -18.56 -5.90
CA ALA A 12 -7.17 -18.06 -4.52
C ALA A 12 -7.04 -16.52 -4.37
N PHE A 13 -6.25 -15.82 -5.20
CA PHE A 13 -6.16 -14.34 -5.14
C PHE A 13 -7.32 -13.69 -5.93
N CYS A 14 -7.57 -14.20 -7.13
CA CYS A 14 -8.59 -13.70 -8.06
C CYS A 14 -10.04 -14.08 -7.67
N ALA A 15 -10.27 -15.25 -7.09
CA ALA A 15 -11.57 -15.63 -6.55
C ALA A 15 -11.80 -15.15 -5.12
N LYS A 16 -10.78 -14.74 -4.33
CA LYS A 16 -11.04 -13.91 -3.14
C LYS A 16 -11.42 -12.48 -3.48
N ILE A 17 -11.04 -11.90 -4.62
CA ILE A 17 -11.64 -10.63 -5.09
C ILE A 17 -13.08 -10.86 -5.61
N ARG A 18 -13.33 -12.00 -6.27
CA ARG A 18 -14.68 -12.43 -6.68
C ARG A 18 -15.57 -12.74 -5.47
N ASN A 19 -14.99 -13.29 -4.41
CA ASN A 19 -15.62 -13.54 -3.12
C ASN A 19 -15.62 -12.28 -2.24
N ALA A 20 -14.70 -11.33 -2.33
CA ALA A 20 -14.83 -10.06 -1.62
C ALA A 20 -16.10 -9.35 -2.08
N ARG A 21 -16.38 -9.35 -3.39
CA ARG A 21 -17.67 -8.89 -3.94
C ARG A 21 -18.87 -9.83 -3.70
N LYS A 22 -18.66 -11.06 -3.24
CA LYS A 22 -19.73 -12.03 -2.90
C LYS A 22 -19.95 -12.17 -1.39
N TYR A 23 -18.97 -11.77 -0.59
CA TYR A 23 -18.95 -11.75 0.88
C TYR A 23 -19.25 -10.32 1.38
N GLU A 24 -18.96 -9.27 0.60
CA GLU A 24 -19.46 -7.91 0.87
C GLU A 24 -20.97 -7.80 0.66
N VAL A 25 -21.60 -8.77 -0.02
CA VAL A 25 -23.04 -8.73 -0.33
C VAL A 25 -23.85 -9.76 0.49
N ASP A 26 -23.21 -10.66 1.25
CA ASP A 26 -23.96 -11.67 2.04
C ASP A 26 -23.18 -12.36 3.20
N ALA A 27 -22.03 -11.82 3.65
CA ALA A 27 -21.41 -12.35 4.87
C ALA A 27 -22.18 -11.86 6.10
N ALA A 28 -22.65 -12.80 6.93
CA ALA A 28 -23.23 -12.46 8.23
C ALA A 28 -22.26 -11.54 9.00
N PRO A 29 -22.77 -10.52 9.73
CA PRO A 29 -21.93 -9.64 10.52
C PRO A 29 -21.00 -10.48 11.43
N PRO A 30 -19.73 -10.08 11.60
CA PRO A 30 -18.83 -10.79 12.49
C PRO A 30 -19.44 -10.86 13.89
N LYS A 31 -19.35 -12.03 14.53
CA LYS A 31 -19.74 -12.18 15.93
C LYS A 31 -18.50 -12.00 16.80
N GLY A 32 -18.24 -10.77 17.20
CA GLY A 32 -17.03 -10.36 17.92
C GLY A 32 -16.17 -9.39 17.11
N VAL A 33 -14.86 -9.38 17.41
CA VAL A 33 -13.85 -8.58 16.72
C VAL A 33 -13.06 -9.47 15.76
N GLU A 34 -13.11 -9.16 14.47
CA GLU A 34 -12.30 -9.81 13.44
C GLU A 34 -11.14 -8.91 13.00
N ILE A 35 -9.92 -9.43 13.04
CA ILE A 35 -8.72 -8.76 12.52
C ILE A 35 -8.36 -9.38 11.18
N HIS A 36 -8.51 -8.61 10.11
CA HIS A 36 -8.23 -9.01 8.74
C HIS A 36 -6.79 -8.63 8.33
N PHE A 37 -6.25 -9.41 7.38
CA PHE A 37 -4.89 -9.26 6.89
C PHE A 37 -4.87 -9.09 5.38
N TYR A 38 -3.91 -8.34 4.85
CA TYR A 38 -3.69 -8.20 3.40
C TYR A 38 -2.99 -9.43 2.77
N LEU A 39 -2.30 -10.23 3.58
CA LEU A 39 -1.68 -11.48 3.15
C LEU A 39 -2.75 -12.54 2.81
N ALA A 40 -2.80 -12.96 1.55
CA ALA A 40 -3.87 -13.82 1.02
C ALA A 40 -3.96 -15.21 1.69
N ASP A 41 -2.84 -15.71 2.22
CA ASP A 41 -2.68 -16.99 2.90
C ASP A 41 -2.95 -16.93 4.41
N LYS A 42 -3.20 -15.73 4.98
CA LYS A 42 -3.53 -15.56 6.38
C LYS A 42 -5.05 -15.45 6.58
N SER A 43 -5.61 -16.31 7.43
CA SER A 43 -7.00 -16.19 7.88
C SER A 43 -7.13 -15.06 8.90
N PRO A 44 -8.30 -14.40 9.02
CA PRO A 44 -8.54 -13.44 10.10
C PRO A 44 -8.30 -14.04 11.49
N LEU A 45 -8.01 -13.19 12.48
CA LEU A 45 -8.16 -13.53 13.89
C LEU A 45 -9.59 -13.19 14.32
N LEU A 46 -10.18 -13.99 15.20
CA LEU A 46 -11.54 -13.78 15.70
C LEU A 46 -11.53 -13.85 17.23
N PHE A 47 -12.02 -12.80 17.86
CA PHE A 47 -12.20 -12.69 19.30
C PHE A 47 -13.68 -12.55 19.60
N THR A 48 -14.26 -13.53 20.30
CA THR A 48 -15.71 -13.61 20.52
C THR A 48 -16.17 -13.12 21.89
N GLU A 49 -15.26 -13.08 22.86
CA GLU A 49 -15.53 -12.64 24.23
C GLU A 49 -14.24 -12.18 24.92
N GLY A 50 -14.39 -11.34 25.95
CA GLY A 50 -13.29 -10.88 26.80
C GLY A 50 -13.01 -9.39 26.68
N ALA A 51 -11.97 -8.94 27.36
CA ALA A 51 -11.50 -7.56 27.29
C ALA A 51 -10.05 -7.54 26.79
N TYR A 52 -9.80 -6.75 25.75
CA TYR A 52 -8.49 -6.66 25.10
C TYR A 52 -8.18 -5.20 24.79
N THR A 53 -6.92 -4.84 24.90
CA THR A 53 -6.40 -3.60 24.32
C THR A 53 -6.10 -3.81 22.83
N ALA A 54 -6.09 -2.73 22.05
CA ALA A 54 -5.64 -2.79 20.66
C ALA A 54 -4.20 -3.28 20.54
N GLU A 55 -3.31 -2.96 21.48
CA GLU A 55 -1.93 -3.45 21.50
C GLU A 55 -1.81 -4.97 21.68
N GLU A 56 -2.63 -5.58 22.55
CA GLU A 56 -2.69 -7.05 22.69
C GLU A 56 -3.12 -7.71 21.37
N LEU A 57 -4.19 -7.19 20.77
CA LEU A 57 -4.68 -7.64 19.47
C LEU A 57 -3.63 -7.46 18.34
N LEU A 58 -2.91 -6.35 18.36
CA LEU A 58 -1.80 -6.07 17.44
C LEU A 58 -0.64 -7.04 17.63
N THR A 59 -0.37 -7.45 18.87
CA THR A 59 0.71 -8.38 19.20
C THR A 59 0.41 -9.77 18.63
N GLU A 60 -0.83 -10.25 18.77
CA GLU A 60 -1.26 -11.52 18.15
C GLU A 60 -1.24 -11.46 16.62
N ALA A 61 -1.68 -10.33 16.05
CA ALA A 61 -1.62 -10.08 14.61
C ALA A 61 -0.18 -10.11 14.07
N ALA A 62 0.76 -9.46 14.78
CA ALA A 62 2.18 -9.43 14.45
C ALA A 62 2.78 -10.84 14.49
N GLN A 63 2.51 -11.62 15.54
CA GLN A 63 2.96 -13.01 15.66
C GLN A 63 2.44 -13.87 14.50
N LYS A 64 1.15 -13.76 14.17
CA LYS A 64 0.53 -14.50 13.05
C LYS A 64 1.14 -14.15 11.70
N CYS A 65 1.59 -12.91 11.54
CA CYS A 65 2.24 -12.41 10.32
C CYS A 65 3.77 -12.53 10.35
N HIS A 66 4.36 -13.09 11.42
CA HIS A 66 5.80 -13.21 11.62
C HIS A 66 6.55 -11.86 11.58
N ILE A 67 5.89 -10.78 12.01
CA ILE A 67 6.47 -9.45 12.13
C ILE A 67 7.37 -9.43 13.38
N SER A 68 8.62 -9.00 13.23
CA SER A 68 9.52 -8.93 14.38
C SER A 68 9.07 -7.86 15.38
N PRO A 69 9.43 -8.00 16.67
CA PRO A 69 9.17 -6.96 17.66
C PRO A 69 9.75 -5.58 17.27
N LEU A 70 10.86 -5.56 16.49
CA LEU A 70 11.47 -4.32 16.00
C LEU A 70 10.58 -3.55 15.02
N CYS A 71 9.76 -4.26 14.23
CA CYS A 71 8.85 -3.66 13.25
C CYS A 71 7.41 -3.54 13.77
N HIS A 72 7.08 -4.13 14.92
CA HIS A 72 5.73 -4.17 15.48
C HIS A 72 5.08 -2.77 15.57
N ASN A 73 5.85 -1.77 16.02
CA ASN A 73 5.37 -0.41 16.21
C ASN A 73 5.11 0.37 14.90
N LEU A 74 5.39 -0.21 13.74
CA LEU A 74 5.01 0.36 12.44
C LEU A 74 3.54 0.06 12.11
N PHE A 75 2.90 -0.85 12.84
CA PHE A 75 1.56 -1.35 12.57
C PHE A 75 0.51 -0.80 13.55
N ALA A 76 -0.74 -0.70 13.09
CA ALA A 76 -1.88 -0.34 13.90
C ALA A 76 -3.17 -1.03 13.39
N LEU A 77 -4.26 -0.92 14.16
CA LEU A 77 -5.58 -1.41 13.76
C LEU A 77 -6.38 -0.29 13.11
N TYR A 78 -6.94 -0.59 11.95
CA TYR A 78 -7.72 0.35 11.16
C TYR A 78 -9.15 -0.17 10.95
N ASN A 79 -10.12 0.71 11.15
CA ASN A 79 -11.53 0.46 10.88
C ASN A 79 -11.91 1.12 9.54
N GLU A 80 -11.99 0.31 8.48
CA GLU A 80 -12.37 0.77 7.13
C GLU A 80 -13.78 1.38 7.08
N LYS A 81 -14.70 0.99 7.96
CA LYS A 81 -16.09 1.49 7.95
C LYS A 81 -16.15 2.95 8.39
N ASP A 82 -15.40 3.27 9.44
CA ASP A 82 -15.44 4.58 10.07
C ASP A 82 -14.27 5.48 9.61
N ASP A 83 -13.35 4.95 8.79
CA ASP A 83 -12.12 5.61 8.34
C ASP A 83 -11.25 6.09 9.51
N LEU A 84 -11.05 5.20 10.49
CA LEU A 84 -10.37 5.54 11.74
C LEU A 84 -9.32 4.51 12.14
N TRP A 85 -8.19 5.02 12.61
CA TRP A 85 -7.18 4.24 13.34
C TRP A 85 -7.53 4.16 14.82
N LEU A 86 -7.30 2.99 15.41
CA LEU A 86 -7.48 2.81 16.85
C LEU A 86 -6.17 3.09 17.59
N PRO A 87 -6.20 3.83 18.71
CA PRO A 87 -5.01 4.00 19.54
C PRO A 87 -4.66 2.65 20.22
N PRO A 88 -3.37 2.37 20.49
CA PRO A 88 -2.93 1.09 21.03
C PRO A 88 -3.57 0.76 22.40
N ASN A 89 -3.93 1.78 23.17
CA ASN A 89 -4.61 1.64 24.46
C ASN A 89 -6.15 1.55 24.36
N HIS A 90 -6.73 1.49 23.16
CA HIS A 90 -8.17 1.31 23.00
C HIS A 90 -8.61 -0.02 23.61
N LEU A 91 -9.57 0.03 24.54
CA LEU A 91 -10.07 -1.16 25.23
C LEU A 91 -11.35 -1.68 24.56
N PHE A 92 -11.27 -2.86 23.98
CA PHE A 92 -12.41 -3.64 23.54
C PHE A 92 -13.03 -4.37 24.72
N LYS A 93 -14.34 -4.28 24.86
CA LYS A 93 -15.14 -5.17 25.71
C LYS A 93 -16.04 -5.96 24.78
N ILE A 94 -15.66 -7.21 24.51
CA ILE A 94 -16.30 -8.05 23.51
C ILE A 94 -17.39 -8.86 24.19
N ASP A 95 -18.61 -8.66 23.71
CA ASP A 95 -19.81 -9.37 24.13
C ASP A 95 -20.57 -9.95 22.92
N SER A 96 -21.70 -10.61 23.18
CA SER A 96 -22.54 -11.22 22.15
C SER A 96 -23.15 -10.25 21.13
N SER A 97 -23.11 -8.93 21.41
CA SER A 97 -23.60 -7.87 20.52
C SER A 97 -22.48 -7.25 19.68
N THR A 98 -21.21 -7.52 20.02
CA THR A 98 -20.05 -6.93 19.36
C THR A 98 -19.93 -7.45 17.93
N SER A 99 -19.74 -6.54 16.98
CA SER A 99 -19.56 -6.86 15.56
C SER A 99 -18.62 -5.83 14.93
N LEU A 100 -17.32 -6.13 14.96
CA LEU A 100 -16.28 -5.24 14.46
C LEU A 100 -15.36 -5.96 13.48
N LYS A 101 -15.11 -5.32 12.34
CA LYS A 101 -14.14 -5.75 11.35
C LYS A 101 -13.02 -4.72 11.29
N LEU A 102 -11.83 -5.13 11.70
CA LEU A 102 -10.63 -4.31 11.73
C LEU A 102 -9.58 -4.88 10.78
N TYR A 103 -8.65 -4.05 10.35
CA TYR A 103 -7.50 -4.43 9.53
C TYR A 103 -6.21 -4.17 10.28
N TYR A 104 -5.34 -5.17 10.32
CA TYR A 104 -3.95 -4.99 10.70
C TYR A 104 -3.24 -4.27 9.55
N ARG A 105 -2.68 -3.08 9.77
CA ARG A 105 -2.07 -2.26 8.70
C ARG A 105 -0.76 -1.66 9.14
N VAL A 106 0.17 -1.50 8.20
CA VAL A 106 1.28 -0.57 8.36
C VAL A 106 0.70 0.83 8.35
N ARG A 107 0.97 1.59 9.42
CA ARG A 107 0.53 2.97 9.61
C ARG A 107 1.69 3.95 9.48
N PHE A 108 2.80 3.64 10.16
CA PHE A 108 3.95 4.53 10.22
C PHE A 108 4.93 4.19 9.10
N ILE A 109 4.94 5.01 8.05
CA ILE A 109 5.75 4.83 6.84
C ILE A 109 6.65 6.05 6.68
N PHE A 110 7.87 5.81 6.21
CA PHE A 110 8.85 6.84 5.87
C PHE A 110 9.11 6.76 4.37
N THR A 111 8.94 7.84 3.60
CA THR A 111 9.18 7.80 2.16
C THR A 111 10.65 7.52 1.87
N ASN A 112 10.91 6.84 0.75
CA ASN A 112 12.25 6.42 0.35
C ASN A 112 13.00 5.56 1.39
N TRP A 113 12.27 4.82 2.24
CA TRP A 113 12.82 3.78 3.14
C TRP A 113 13.58 2.68 2.37
N HIS A 114 13.29 2.51 1.09
CA HIS A 114 13.93 1.56 0.19
C HIS A 114 15.22 2.10 -0.47
N GLY A 115 15.48 3.41 -0.40
CA GLY A 115 16.71 4.04 -0.89
C GLY A 115 16.95 3.94 -2.40
N THR A 116 15.88 3.89 -3.20
CA THR A 116 16.00 3.80 -4.68
C THR A 116 15.72 5.13 -5.38
N ASN A 117 15.22 6.13 -4.65
CA ASN A 117 15.09 7.50 -5.15
C ASN A 117 16.32 8.31 -4.71
N GLU A 118 17.21 8.61 -5.66
CA GLU A 118 18.43 9.40 -5.41
C GLU A 118 18.13 10.89 -5.12
N SER A 119 16.94 11.37 -5.47
CA SER A 119 16.54 12.77 -5.24
C SER A 119 16.03 13.06 -3.83
N GLU A 120 15.77 12.01 -3.03
CA GLU A 120 15.29 12.10 -1.66
C GLU A 120 16.27 11.43 -0.69
N PRO A 121 16.35 11.89 0.57
CA PRO A 121 17.18 11.23 1.57
C PRO A 121 16.66 9.81 1.84
N SER A 122 17.56 8.83 1.91
CA SER A 122 17.20 7.47 2.32
C SER A 122 17.00 7.38 3.83
N VAL A 123 16.06 6.55 4.27
CA VAL A 123 15.69 6.40 5.69
C VAL A 123 16.14 5.06 6.25
N TRP A 124 16.92 5.07 7.33
CA TRP A 124 17.50 3.89 7.96
C TRP A 124 17.32 3.92 9.47
N ARG A 125 17.30 2.75 10.11
CA ARG A 125 17.43 2.65 11.57
C ARG A 125 18.89 2.89 11.94
N TYR A 126 19.10 3.59 13.05
CA TYR A 126 20.44 3.77 13.59
C TYR A 126 21.10 2.41 13.88
N TYR A 127 22.36 2.26 13.45
CA TYR A 127 23.20 1.14 13.78
C TYR A 127 24.48 1.63 14.47
N PRO A 128 24.82 1.13 15.68
CA PRO A 128 26.06 1.50 16.34
C PRO A 128 27.26 1.05 15.50
N LYS A 129 28.01 1.99 14.90
CA LYS A 129 29.25 1.69 14.17
C LYS A 129 30.28 1.12 15.16
N LYS A 130 30.49 -0.20 15.18
CA LYS A 130 31.75 -0.76 15.71
C LYS A 130 32.86 -0.45 14.71
N GLN A 131 34.01 -0.05 15.25
CA GLN A 131 35.25 0.31 14.58
C GLN A 131 35.49 -0.50 13.30
N ARG A 132 35.66 0.19 12.17
CA ARG A 132 35.93 -0.40 10.87
C ARG A 132 37.22 -1.22 10.94
N ASP A 133 37.13 -2.54 10.80
CA ASP A 133 38.24 -3.28 10.23
C ASP A 133 38.29 -2.99 8.73
N HIS A 134 39.47 -2.60 8.31
CA HIS A 134 39.75 -1.76 7.16
C HIS A 134 39.85 -2.58 5.87
N TYR A 135 38.83 -3.33 5.44
CA TYR A 135 38.92 -4.11 4.19
C TYR A 135 37.55 -4.28 3.49
N ASP A 136 37.05 -3.22 2.83
CA ASP A 136 36.64 -3.31 1.42
C ASP A 136 36.24 -1.93 0.88
N GLY A 137 37.00 -1.42 -0.08
CA GLY A 137 36.98 -0.03 -0.52
C GLY A 137 35.95 0.32 -1.60
N ASN A 138 34.78 -0.31 -1.68
CA ASN A 138 33.87 -0.04 -2.82
C ASN A 138 32.36 -0.22 -2.61
N LYS A 139 31.86 -0.17 -1.38
CA LYS A 139 30.42 0.00 -1.15
C LYS A 139 30.23 1.17 -0.20
N GLN A 140 29.50 2.20 -0.65
CA GLN A 140 28.92 3.19 0.26
C GLN A 140 28.18 2.39 1.34
N ALA A 141 28.79 2.31 2.52
CA ALA A 141 28.25 1.54 3.62
C ALA A 141 26.89 2.17 3.95
N ALA A 142 25.81 1.39 3.85
CA ALA A 142 24.49 1.83 4.27
C ALA A 142 24.63 2.45 5.67
N ASP A 143 24.16 3.68 5.84
CA ASP A 143 24.36 4.46 7.07
C ASP A 143 23.54 3.93 8.27
N GLY A 144 22.88 2.78 8.11
CA GLY A 144 22.10 2.12 9.15
C GLY A 144 21.57 0.75 8.73
N THR A 145 20.70 0.17 9.55
CA THR A 145 19.96 -1.05 9.23
C THR A 145 18.62 -0.71 8.54
N PRO A 146 18.10 -1.59 7.67
CA PRO A 146 16.80 -1.37 7.03
C PRO A 146 15.66 -1.13 8.03
N ILE A 147 14.69 -0.28 7.65
CA ILE A 147 13.50 0.01 8.47
C ILE A 147 12.60 -1.23 8.61
N LEU A 148 12.44 -1.99 7.53
CA LEU A 148 11.57 -3.15 7.42
C LEU A 148 12.37 -4.45 7.43
N ASP A 149 11.85 -5.45 8.15
CA ASP A 149 12.27 -6.84 7.98
C ASP A 149 11.55 -7.51 6.78
N ALA A 150 11.94 -8.74 6.45
CA ALA A 150 11.38 -9.47 5.31
C ALA A 150 9.86 -9.67 5.40
N SER A 151 9.35 -9.99 6.59
CA SER A 151 7.91 -10.19 6.82
C SER A 151 7.12 -8.89 6.68
N SER A 152 7.69 -7.78 7.15
CA SER A 152 7.09 -6.44 7.06
C SER A 152 7.08 -5.95 5.61
N LEU A 153 8.13 -6.26 4.83
CA LEU A 153 8.15 -6.01 3.40
C LEU A 153 7.07 -6.82 2.65
N ASP A 154 6.91 -8.10 2.99
CA ASP A 154 5.83 -8.94 2.43
C ASP A 154 4.46 -8.35 2.73
N TYR A 155 4.29 -7.83 3.95
CA TYR A 155 3.03 -7.26 4.41
C TYR A 155 2.71 -5.93 3.70
N ILE A 156 3.64 -4.97 3.72
CA ILE A 156 3.41 -3.65 3.11
C ILE A 156 3.21 -3.76 1.60
N PHE A 157 3.88 -4.72 0.95
CA PHE A 157 3.64 -5.02 -0.46
C PHE A 157 2.21 -5.49 -0.73
N ALA A 158 1.70 -6.43 0.08
CA ALA A 158 0.32 -6.89 -0.06
C ALA A 158 -0.70 -5.77 0.25
N GLN A 159 -0.42 -4.94 1.26
CA GLN A 159 -1.22 -3.77 1.60
C GLN A 159 -1.22 -2.75 0.45
N GLY A 160 -0.06 -2.38 -0.09
CA GLY A 160 0.07 -1.43 -1.19
C GLY A 160 -0.63 -1.89 -2.48
N GLN A 161 -0.58 -3.20 -2.79
CA GLN A 161 -1.37 -3.78 -3.88
C GLN A 161 -2.87 -3.58 -3.68
N TYR A 162 -3.36 -3.83 -2.46
CA TYR A 162 -4.76 -3.62 -2.13
C TYR A 162 -5.13 -2.14 -2.23
N GLU A 163 -4.32 -1.25 -1.67
CA GLU A 163 -4.54 0.20 -1.65
C GLU A 163 -4.59 0.79 -3.06
N LEU A 164 -3.70 0.38 -3.96
CA LEU A 164 -3.72 0.81 -5.36
C LEU A 164 -5.00 0.34 -6.07
N VAL A 165 -5.30 -0.96 -5.99
CA VAL A 165 -6.45 -1.54 -6.70
C VAL A 165 -7.76 -0.96 -6.17
N LYS A 166 -7.92 -0.85 -4.85
CA LYS A 166 -9.10 -0.30 -4.17
C LYS A 166 -9.17 1.22 -4.17
N CYS A 167 -8.18 1.90 -4.75
CA CYS A 167 -8.10 3.35 -4.83
C CYS A 167 -8.05 4.03 -3.47
N LEU A 168 -7.52 3.35 -2.44
CA LEU A 168 -7.18 3.95 -1.15
C LEU A 168 -5.88 4.77 -1.24
N ALA A 169 -4.98 4.38 -2.16
CA ALA A 169 -3.87 5.20 -2.62
C ALA A 169 -4.22 5.73 -4.01
N PRO A 170 -4.91 6.88 -4.13
CA PRO A 170 -5.35 7.40 -5.41
C PRO A 170 -4.14 7.82 -6.26
N VAL A 171 -4.15 7.46 -7.55
CA VAL A 171 -3.12 7.92 -8.49
C VAL A 171 -3.11 9.45 -8.59
N ARG A 172 -1.93 10.03 -8.83
CA ARG A 172 -1.74 11.48 -9.00
C ARG A 172 -2.62 12.04 -10.12
N ASP A 173 -3.02 13.31 -10.00
CA ASP A 173 -3.80 13.96 -11.05
C ASP A 173 -2.88 14.26 -12.25
N PRO A 174 -3.29 13.93 -13.48
CA PRO A 174 -2.53 14.29 -14.66
C PRO A 174 -2.63 15.81 -14.90
N LYS A 175 -1.51 16.45 -15.23
CA LYS A 175 -1.43 17.86 -15.65
C LYS A 175 -1.58 18.01 -17.17
N SER A 176 -1.48 16.91 -17.93
CA SER A 176 -1.61 16.88 -19.38
C SER A 176 -2.11 15.52 -19.88
N ASP A 177 -2.58 15.44 -21.14
CA ASP A 177 -2.94 14.18 -21.78
C ASP A 177 -1.76 13.21 -21.90
N HIS A 178 -0.55 13.74 -22.06
CA HIS A 178 0.67 12.94 -22.09
C HIS A 178 0.90 12.24 -20.74
N GLU A 179 0.85 13.01 -19.66
CA GLU A 179 1.03 12.51 -18.30
C GLU A 179 -0.09 11.54 -17.89
N MET A 180 -1.32 11.76 -18.38
CA MET A 180 -2.40 10.78 -18.23
C MET A 180 -2.03 9.43 -18.83
N HIS A 181 -1.45 9.40 -20.04
CA HIS A 181 -1.00 8.16 -20.67
C HIS A 181 0.20 7.53 -19.97
N GLU A 182 1.12 8.32 -19.41
CA GLU A 182 2.22 7.83 -18.58
C GLU A 182 1.70 7.13 -17.32
N ILE A 183 0.79 7.77 -16.58
CA ILE A 183 0.16 7.20 -15.38
C ILE A 183 -0.56 5.87 -15.71
N GLU A 184 -1.26 5.81 -16.85
CA GLU A 184 -1.88 4.57 -17.31
C GLU A 184 -0.87 3.47 -17.58
N ASN A 185 0.24 3.80 -18.24
CA ASN A 185 1.31 2.84 -18.53
C ASN A 185 2.03 2.39 -17.25
N GLU A 186 2.28 3.29 -16.30
CA GLU A 186 2.82 2.96 -14.98
C GLU A 186 1.88 2.00 -14.24
N CYS A 187 0.56 2.22 -14.26
CA CYS A 187 -0.41 1.28 -13.70
C CYS A 187 -0.33 -0.11 -14.37
N LEU A 188 -0.14 -0.18 -15.69
CA LEU A 188 0.10 -1.45 -16.37
C LEU A 188 1.43 -2.09 -15.95
N GLY A 189 2.47 -1.28 -15.72
CA GLY A 189 3.75 -1.73 -15.16
C GLY A 189 3.59 -2.33 -13.76
N MET A 190 2.80 -1.68 -12.89
CA MET A 190 2.44 -2.21 -11.56
C MET A 190 1.74 -3.57 -11.67
N ALA A 191 0.85 -3.75 -12.64
CA ALA A 191 0.23 -5.04 -12.91
C ALA A 191 1.24 -6.10 -13.36
N VAL A 192 2.22 -5.74 -14.20
CA VAL A 192 3.31 -6.65 -14.62
C VAL A 192 4.17 -7.08 -13.42
N LEU A 193 4.55 -6.13 -12.55
CA LEU A 193 5.33 -6.42 -11.33
C LEU A 193 4.56 -7.38 -10.40
N ALA A 194 3.28 -7.10 -10.14
CA ALA A 194 2.43 -7.92 -9.29
C ALA A 194 2.27 -9.36 -9.82
N ILE A 195 2.01 -9.50 -11.12
CA ILE A 195 1.86 -10.79 -11.78
C ILE A 195 3.17 -11.58 -11.81
N SER A 196 4.29 -10.91 -12.11
CA SER A 196 5.60 -11.57 -12.19
C SER A 196 6.05 -12.03 -10.79
N HIS A 197 5.82 -11.23 -9.76
CA HIS A 197 6.06 -11.64 -8.37
C HIS A 197 5.23 -12.88 -7.99
N TYR A 198 3.94 -12.89 -8.36
CA TYR A 198 3.09 -14.06 -8.14
C TYR A 198 3.60 -15.31 -8.88
N ALA A 199 4.02 -15.15 -10.14
CA ALA A 199 4.55 -16.23 -10.96
C ALA A 199 5.78 -16.87 -10.31
N ILE A 200 6.76 -16.05 -9.89
CA ILE A 200 7.98 -16.54 -9.22
C ILE A 200 7.62 -17.24 -7.91
N LYS A 201 6.76 -16.65 -7.07
CA LYS A 201 6.35 -17.26 -5.79
C LYS A 201 5.65 -18.61 -5.98
N LYS A 202 5.05 -18.85 -7.15
CA LYS A 202 4.40 -20.13 -7.52
C LYS A 202 5.27 -21.05 -8.36
N ASN A 203 6.53 -20.70 -8.60
CA ASN A 203 7.42 -21.42 -9.51
C ASN A 203 6.78 -21.64 -10.90
N MET A 204 6.11 -20.62 -11.42
CA MET A 204 5.50 -20.62 -12.75
C MET A 204 6.33 -19.76 -13.70
N GLN A 205 6.55 -20.23 -14.93
CA GLN A 205 7.22 -19.45 -15.97
C GLN A 205 6.26 -19.16 -17.14
N LEU A 206 6.57 -18.18 -17.99
CA LEU A 206 5.88 -18.07 -19.28
C LEU A 206 6.29 -19.24 -20.18
N PRO A 207 5.35 -19.94 -20.87
CA PRO A 207 3.95 -19.59 -21.11
C PRO A 207 2.95 -20.25 -20.15
N GLU A 208 3.39 -20.86 -19.05
CA GLU A 208 2.55 -21.59 -18.07
C GLU A 208 1.57 -20.69 -17.30
N LEU A 209 1.72 -19.37 -17.40
CA LEU A 209 0.73 -18.43 -16.88
C LEU A 209 -0.65 -18.67 -17.52
N PRO A 210 -1.73 -18.64 -16.71
CA PRO A 210 -3.08 -18.84 -17.23
C PRO A 210 -3.39 -17.89 -18.38
N LYS A 211 -3.98 -18.41 -19.47
CA LYS A 211 -4.31 -17.60 -20.67
C LYS A 211 -5.28 -16.45 -20.38
N ASP A 212 -6.04 -16.55 -19.30
CA ASP A 212 -6.98 -15.56 -18.79
C ASP A 212 -6.34 -14.50 -17.88
N ILE A 213 -5.01 -14.53 -17.68
CA ILE A 213 -4.32 -13.51 -16.91
C ILE A 213 -4.53 -12.12 -17.55
N SER A 214 -4.92 -11.18 -16.72
CA SER A 214 -5.34 -9.85 -17.17
C SER A 214 -4.94 -8.80 -16.16
N TYR A 215 -4.41 -7.67 -16.65
CA TYR A 215 -4.08 -6.50 -15.85
C TYR A 215 -5.27 -5.94 -15.07
N LYS A 216 -6.52 -6.20 -15.51
CA LYS A 216 -7.75 -5.56 -15.01
C LYS A 216 -8.01 -5.74 -13.51
N ARG A 217 -7.33 -6.69 -12.83
CA ARG A 217 -7.45 -6.93 -11.39
C ARG A 217 -6.27 -6.38 -10.57
N TYR A 218 -5.27 -5.83 -11.24
CA TYR A 218 -4.02 -5.35 -10.66
C TYR A 218 -3.77 -3.87 -10.93
N ILE A 219 -4.76 -3.18 -11.49
CA ILE A 219 -4.79 -1.73 -11.70
C ILE A 219 -5.91 -1.11 -10.85
N PRO A 220 -5.88 0.21 -10.59
CA PRO A 220 -6.95 0.90 -9.90
C PRO A 220 -8.34 0.60 -10.48
N GLU A 221 -9.33 0.33 -9.62
CA GLU A 221 -10.71 0.05 -10.04
C GLU A 221 -11.32 1.22 -10.85
N THR A 222 -10.92 2.46 -10.54
CA THR A 222 -11.27 3.67 -11.30
C THR A 222 -10.74 3.60 -12.73
N LEU A 223 -9.45 3.34 -12.93
CA LEU A 223 -8.84 3.20 -14.25
C LEU A 223 -9.46 2.04 -15.04
N ASN A 224 -9.70 0.90 -14.40
CA ASN A 224 -10.35 -0.25 -15.04
C ASN A 224 -11.76 0.12 -15.56
N ARG A 225 -12.53 0.89 -14.79
CA ARG A 225 -13.84 1.40 -15.22
C ARG A 225 -13.71 2.34 -16.42
N THR A 226 -12.75 3.27 -16.39
CA THR A 226 -12.46 4.17 -17.52
C THR A 226 -12.10 3.38 -18.79
N ILE A 227 -11.21 2.39 -18.69
CA ILE A 227 -10.80 1.56 -19.84
C ILE A 227 -12.00 0.78 -20.41
N LYS A 228 -12.89 0.26 -19.56
CA LYS A 228 -14.09 -0.47 -20.02
C LYS A 228 -15.03 0.41 -20.87
N GLN A 229 -15.09 1.71 -20.57
CA GLN A 229 -15.93 2.67 -21.30
C GLN A 229 -15.32 3.12 -22.64
N ARG A 230 -14.02 2.92 -22.86
CA ARG A 230 -13.35 3.24 -24.14
C ARG A 230 -13.79 2.29 -25.26
N ASN A 231 -13.60 2.70 -26.51
CA ASN A 231 -13.92 1.89 -27.68
C ASN A 231 -13.10 0.56 -27.73
N ILE A 232 -13.60 -0.41 -28.50
CA ILE A 232 -13.01 -1.76 -28.55
C ILE A 232 -11.55 -1.78 -29.02
N LEU A 233 -11.18 -0.96 -30.01
CA LEU A 233 -9.83 -0.90 -30.55
C LEU A 233 -8.84 -0.39 -29.49
N THR A 234 -9.23 0.64 -28.73
CA THR A 234 -8.41 1.15 -27.63
C THR A 234 -8.22 0.10 -26.55
N ARG A 235 -9.26 -0.65 -26.18
CA ARG A 235 -9.14 -1.74 -25.19
C ARG A 235 -8.25 -2.87 -25.66
N LEU A 236 -8.32 -3.23 -26.95
CA LEU A 236 -7.44 -4.23 -27.57
C LEU A 236 -5.99 -3.74 -27.57
N ARG A 237 -5.75 -2.48 -27.93
CA ARG A 237 -4.42 -1.85 -27.89
C ARG A 237 -3.81 -1.92 -26.51
N ILE A 238 -4.55 -1.51 -25.46
CA ILE A 238 -4.09 -1.56 -24.07
C ILE A 238 -3.75 -3.00 -23.64
N ASN A 239 -4.61 -3.98 -23.97
CA ASN A 239 -4.34 -5.38 -23.67
C ASN A 239 -3.08 -5.90 -24.36
N ASN A 240 -2.83 -5.50 -25.61
CA ASN A 240 -1.63 -5.88 -26.35
C ASN A 240 -0.36 -5.25 -25.75
N VAL A 241 -0.42 -3.97 -25.37
CA VAL A 241 0.69 -3.29 -24.65
C VAL A 241 1.03 -4.05 -23.36
N PHE A 242 0.03 -4.35 -22.53
CA PHE A 242 0.23 -5.15 -21.32
C PHE A 242 0.85 -6.52 -21.60
N ARG A 243 0.35 -7.25 -22.61
CA ARG A 243 0.88 -8.58 -22.96
C ARG A 243 2.32 -8.52 -23.44
N ASN A 244 2.66 -7.48 -24.21
CA ASN A 244 4.02 -7.26 -24.68
C ASN A 244 4.96 -6.96 -23.50
N PHE A 245 4.58 -6.05 -22.61
CA PHE A 245 5.36 -5.74 -21.40
C PHE A 245 5.55 -6.96 -20.52
N LEU A 246 4.49 -7.73 -20.27
CA LEU A 246 4.57 -8.94 -19.46
C LEU A 246 5.53 -9.97 -20.08
N LYS A 247 5.44 -10.18 -21.40
CA LYS A 247 6.30 -11.11 -22.13
C LYS A 247 7.75 -10.64 -22.12
N GLU A 248 7.99 -9.38 -22.42
CA GLU A 248 9.33 -8.80 -22.48
C GLU A 248 10.02 -8.85 -21.11
N PHE A 249 9.32 -8.41 -20.06
CA PHE A 249 9.84 -8.41 -18.70
C PHE A 249 10.19 -9.81 -18.21
N ASN A 250 9.31 -10.80 -18.43
CA ASN A 250 9.61 -12.17 -18.01
C ASN A 250 10.76 -12.78 -18.82
N ASN A 251 10.78 -12.60 -20.13
CA ASN A 251 11.81 -13.22 -20.99
C ASN A 251 13.19 -12.59 -20.81
N LYS A 252 13.29 -11.26 -20.66
CA LYS A 252 14.57 -10.55 -20.63
C LYS A 252 15.07 -10.25 -19.22
N THR A 253 14.18 -10.19 -18.23
CA THR A 253 14.55 -9.72 -16.89
C THR A 253 14.46 -10.85 -15.87
N ILE A 254 13.40 -11.65 -15.93
CA ILE A 254 13.18 -12.75 -14.96
C ILE A 254 13.96 -14.01 -15.35
N CYS A 255 13.90 -14.46 -16.61
CA CYS A 255 14.61 -15.67 -17.06
C CYS A 255 16.13 -15.55 -16.95
N ASP A 256 16.67 -14.34 -17.16
CA ASP A 256 18.10 -14.06 -17.00
C ASP A 256 18.54 -13.98 -15.52
N SER A 257 17.64 -14.32 -14.58
CA SER A 257 17.86 -14.37 -13.12
C SER A 257 18.35 -13.04 -12.50
N SER A 258 18.13 -11.93 -13.19
CA SER A 258 18.60 -10.60 -12.78
C SER A 258 17.74 -9.93 -11.71
N VAL A 259 16.56 -10.49 -11.40
CA VAL A 259 15.56 -9.87 -10.52
C VAL A 259 14.95 -10.88 -9.57
N SER A 260 15.08 -10.63 -8.27
CA SER A 260 14.52 -11.45 -7.20
C SER A 260 13.08 -11.03 -6.84
N PRO A 261 12.31 -11.88 -6.12
CA PRO A 261 11.02 -11.47 -5.56
C PRO A 261 11.10 -10.24 -4.65
N HIS A 262 12.23 -10.04 -3.97
CA HIS A 262 12.48 -8.87 -3.14
C HIS A 262 12.54 -7.60 -3.99
N ASP A 263 13.28 -7.63 -5.09
CA ASP A 263 13.47 -6.48 -5.98
C ASP A 263 12.14 -6.05 -6.62
N LEU A 264 11.27 -7.01 -6.96
CA LEU A 264 9.93 -6.71 -7.45
C LEU A 264 9.06 -5.99 -6.41
N LYS A 265 9.16 -6.36 -5.13
CA LYS A 265 8.42 -5.68 -4.06
C LYS A 265 8.95 -4.27 -3.88
N VAL A 266 10.27 -4.11 -3.78
CA VAL A 266 10.90 -2.79 -3.64
C VAL A 266 10.52 -1.90 -4.83
N LYS A 267 10.63 -2.39 -6.07
CA LYS A 267 10.27 -1.63 -7.26
C LYS A 267 8.79 -1.26 -7.29
N TYR A 268 7.90 -2.15 -6.84
CA TYR A 268 6.48 -1.87 -6.73
C TYR A 268 6.23 -0.75 -5.72
N MET A 269 6.77 -0.87 -4.51
CA MET A 269 6.59 0.13 -3.45
C MET A 269 7.15 1.50 -3.84
N SER A 270 8.36 1.54 -4.41
CA SER A 270 8.96 2.80 -4.86
C SER A 270 8.13 3.47 -5.96
N THR A 271 7.53 2.68 -6.86
CA THR A 271 6.67 3.22 -7.92
C THR A 271 5.33 3.68 -7.33
N LEU A 272 4.79 2.97 -6.33
CA LEU A 272 3.56 3.36 -5.64
C LEU A 272 3.70 4.72 -4.95
N GLU A 273 4.84 4.97 -4.29
CA GLU A 273 5.19 6.24 -3.65
C GLU A 273 5.11 7.43 -4.64
N THR A 274 5.62 7.27 -5.87
CA THR A 274 5.63 8.34 -6.87
C THR A 274 4.38 8.41 -7.74
N LEU A 275 3.68 7.29 -7.93
CA LEU A 275 2.48 7.18 -8.77
C LEU A 275 1.23 7.72 -8.08
N THR A 276 1.17 7.66 -6.75
CA THR A 276 -0.01 8.00 -5.95
C THR A 276 0.16 9.32 -5.19
N LYS A 277 -0.96 9.92 -4.79
CA LYS A 277 -0.95 11.16 -4.02
C LYS A 277 -0.67 10.84 -2.56
N ASN A 278 0.33 11.50 -1.98
CA ASN A 278 0.58 11.53 -0.54
C ASN A 278 0.64 10.12 0.07
N TYR A 279 1.29 9.16 -0.61
CA TYR A 279 1.40 7.80 -0.09
C TYR A 279 2.10 7.79 1.26
N GLY A 280 1.50 7.14 2.25
CA GLY A 280 2.02 7.13 3.62
C GLY A 280 1.78 8.40 4.44
N ALA A 281 1.00 9.36 3.91
CA ALA A 281 0.54 10.52 4.66
C ALA A 281 -0.89 10.32 5.20
N GLU A 282 -1.17 10.87 6.38
CA GLU A 282 -2.54 11.04 6.89
C GLU A 282 -2.91 12.53 6.83
N ILE A 283 -4.08 12.85 6.27
CA ILE A 283 -4.58 14.22 6.13
C ILE A 283 -5.86 14.37 6.94
N PHE A 284 -5.89 15.35 7.83
CA PHE A 284 -7.01 15.64 8.72
C PHE A 284 -7.62 16.99 8.39
N GLU A 285 -8.94 17.03 8.27
CA GLU A 285 -9.66 18.29 8.08
C GLU A 285 -10.10 18.89 9.42
N THR A 286 -9.90 20.19 9.60
CA THR A 286 -10.37 20.91 10.79
C THR A 286 -11.00 22.26 10.44
N THR A 287 -12.03 22.64 11.19
CA THR A 287 -12.70 23.94 11.08
C THR A 287 -12.01 25.04 11.89
N SER A 288 -11.09 24.66 12.78
CA SER A 288 -10.37 25.58 13.66
C SER A 288 -8.94 25.10 13.84
N LEU A 289 -7.99 25.96 13.46
CA LEU A 289 -6.56 25.76 13.64
C LEU A 289 -5.95 27.05 14.19
N ASN A 290 -5.36 26.99 15.38
CA ASN A 290 -4.79 28.15 16.05
C ASN A 290 -3.30 27.91 16.33
N ILE A 291 -2.45 28.68 15.66
CA ILE A 291 -1.00 28.50 15.66
C ILE A 291 -0.37 29.73 16.32
N THR A 292 0.29 29.53 17.46
CA THR A 292 0.81 30.63 18.29
C THR A 292 1.83 31.52 17.57
N SER A 293 2.58 30.96 16.61
CA SER A 293 3.57 31.70 15.80
C SER A 293 2.97 32.50 14.65
N GLU A 294 1.68 32.34 14.37
CA GLU A 294 1.00 32.95 13.23
C GLU A 294 -0.17 33.83 13.71
N LYS A 295 -0.57 34.80 12.88
CA LYS A 295 -1.79 35.56 13.18
C LYS A 295 -2.99 34.62 13.11
N PRO A 296 -3.98 34.76 14.00
CA PRO A 296 -5.16 33.92 13.98
C PRO A 296 -5.82 33.97 12.60
N TYR A 297 -6.03 32.79 12.01
CA TYR A 297 -6.75 32.64 10.76
C TYR A 297 -8.19 33.12 10.91
N LYS A 298 -8.78 33.59 9.81
CA LYS A 298 -10.16 34.06 9.83
C LYS A 298 -11.08 32.91 10.22
N SER A 299 -12.04 33.21 11.10
CA SER A 299 -13.14 32.31 11.40
C SER A 299 -13.84 31.92 10.08
N HIS A 300 -14.03 30.61 9.86
CA HIS A 300 -14.73 29.96 8.73
C HIS A 300 -13.87 29.36 7.60
N GLU A 301 -12.54 29.37 7.72
CA GLU A 301 -11.66 28.69 6.77
C GLU A 301 -11.43 27.21 7.18
N LEU A 302 -11.67 26.27 6.25
CA LEU A 302 -11.32 24.86 6.45
C LEU A 302 -9.81 24.68 6.26
N HIS A 303 -9.19 23.92 7.14
CA HIS A 303 -7.76 23.62 7.11
C HIS A 303 -7.52 22.13 6.95
N GLU A 304 -6.40 21.80 6.32
CA GLU A 304 -5.87 20.45 6.25
C GLU A 304 -4.58 20.38 7.07
N VAL A 305 -4.49 19.39 7.95
CA VAL A 305 -3.27 19.04 8.68
C VAL A 305 -2.76 17.72 8.10
N MET A 306 -1.57 17.74 7.52
CA MET A 306 -0.93 16.55 6.96
C MET A 306 0.17 16.08 7.90
N VAL A 307 0.21 14.77 8.14
CA VAL A 307 1.25 14.12 8.95
C VAL A 307 1.98 13.10 8.10
N THR A 308 3.31 13.24 8.01
CA THR A 308 4.20 12.30 7.30
C THR A 308 5.36 11.87 8.20
N GLY A 309 5.94 10.70 7.93
CA GLY A 309 7.10 10.21 8.68
C GLY A 309 8.34 11.09 8.49
N ASN A 310 8.52 11.68 7.31
CA ASN A 310 9.75 12.41 6.96
C ASN A 310 9.68 13.89 7.36
N ASP A 311 8.53 14.54 7.17
CA ASP A 311 8.39 16.00 7.34
C ASP A 311 7.60 16.41 8.58
N GLY A 312 7.09 15.43 9.35
CA GLY A 312 6.35 15.68 10.58
C GLY A 312 4.96 16.25 10.31
N ILE A 313 4.62 17.35 10.99
CA ILE A 313 3.28 17.97 10.96
C ILE A 313 3.33 19.22 10.09
N GLN A 314 2.51 19.21 9.04
CA GLN A 314 2.33 20.32 8.12
C GLN A 314 0.86 20.74 8.09
N TRP A 315 0.58 21.98 7.74
CA TRP A 315 -0.79 22.45 7.56
C TRP A 315 -0.90 23.41 6.38
N ARG A 316 -2.14 23.52 5.86
CA ARG A 316 -2.51 24.50 4.85
C ARG A 316 -3.99 24.82 4.92
N LEU A 317 -4.37 25.92 4.28
CA LEU A 317 -5.76 26.19 3.94
C LEU A 317 -6.25 25.10 2.96
N LYS A 318 -7.42 24.53 3.24
CA LYS A 318 -8.04 23.53 2.36
C LYS A 318 -8.30 24.18 1.00
N PRO A 319 -7.75 23.62 -0.11
CA PRO A 319 -8.03 24.14 -1.43
C PRO A 319 -9.54 24.13 -1.71
N ALA A 320 -10.08 25.23 -2.23
CA ALA A 320 -11.44 25.22 -2.75
C ALA A 320 -11.53 24.17 -3.86
N VAL A 321 -12.56 23.32 -3.83
CA VAL A 321 -12.81 22.34 -4.90
C VAL A 321 -13.29 23.10 -6.13
N ASN A 322 -12.36 23.71 -6.87
CA ASN A 322 -12.66 24.31 -8.17
C ASN A 322 -12.81 23.19 -9.19
N ASN A 323 -14.06 22.88 -9.52
CA ASN A 323 -14.39 22.16 -10.74
C ASN A 323 -13.95 23.01 -11.95
N GLY A 324 -12.70 22.83 -12.37
CA GLY A 324 -12.15 23.42 -13.58
C GLY A 324 -11.30 24.68 -13.34
N ALA A 325 -10.07 24.58 -13.85
CA ALA A 325 -9.14 25.66 -14.17
C ALA A 325 -8.37 26.38 -13.04
N SER A 326 -7.05 26.39 -13.29
CA SER A 326 -6.00 27.30 -12.80
C SER A 326 -5.43 27.08 -11.41
N GLY A 327 -4.10 26.91 -11.40
CA GLY A 327 -3.28 26.69 -10.23
C GLY A 327 -3.26 27.90 -9.32
N LEU A 328 -3.58 27.64 -8.05
CA LEU A 328 -3.11 28.42 -6.93
C LEU A 328 -2.12 27.55 -6.17
N VAL A 329 -0.89 28.04 -6.07
CA VAL A 329 0.14 27.44 -5.22
C VAL A 329 -0.29 27.70 -3.78
N SER A 330 -0.95 26.73 -3.15
CA SER A 330 -1.17 26.76 -1.71
C SER A 330 0.17 26.58 -1.01
N GLN A 331 0.60 27.58 -0.25
CA GLN A 331 1.79 27.48 0.58
C GLN A 331 1.57 26.40 1.66
N VAL A 332 2.42 25.38 1.66
CA VAL A 332 2.51 24.38 2.72
C VAL A 332 3.44 24.93 3.78
N VAL A 333 2.97 25.04 5.02
CA VAL A 333 3.79 25.47 6.17
C VAL A 333 4.20 24.24 6.96
N VAL A 334 5.49 24.16 7.31
CA VAL A 334 6.09 23.04 8.05
C VAL A 334 6.40 23.51 9.47
N ALA A 335 5.98 22.76 10.50
CA ALA A 335 6.45 23.02 11.86
C ALA A 335 7.95 22.71 11.96
N PRO A 336 8.77 23.57 12.60
CA PRO A 336 10.15 23.23 12.87
C PRO A 336 10.22 22.02 13.82
N ALA A 337 11.00 21.01 13.45
CA ALA A 337 11.38 19.92 14.35
C ALA A 337 12.16 20.53 15.53
N LYS A 338 11.73 20.23 16.76
CA LYS A 338 12.43 20.64 17.99
C LYS A 338 13.56 19.71 18.35
#